data_AF-A0AAD9XLK6-F1
#
_entry.id   AF-A0AAD9XLK6-F1
#
_cell.length_a   1.000
_cell.length_b   1.000
_cell.length_c   1.000
_cell.angle_alpha   90.00
_cell.angle_beta   90.00
_cell.angle_gamma   90.00
#
_symmetry.space_group_name_H-M   'P 1'
#
loop_
_entity.id
_entity.type
_entity.pdbx_description
1 polymer ?
#
loop_
_entity_poly.entity_id
_entity_poly.type
_entity_poly.pdbx_seq_one_letter_code
_entity_poly.pdbx_strand_id
1 'polypeptide(L)'
;MGPVVYYSFIVTAVQDVEGVELCGTLKNIVAIAAGLVDGLEMGNNTKAAIMRIGLREMKALSKLLFSSVKDSTFFESCGVADLITTCLGGRNRKVAEAFAKNGGTRSFDDLEAEMLQGQKLQGVSTAKEVYEVLSHRGWLELFPLFATVHEIAIGHLPPPAIVKYSEHKPMLSLV
;
A
#
# COMPACT_ATOMS: atom_id res chain seq x y z
N MET A 1 -31.61 26.15 -24.01
CA MET A 1 -30.58 25.22 -23.51
C MET A 1 -30.67 25.22 -21.99
N GLY A 2 -30.94 24.08 -21.37
CA GLY A 2 -30.98 23.96 -19.91
C GLY A 2 -29.56 24.03 -19.31
N PRO A 3 -29.41 24.40 -18.04
CA PRO A 3 -28.11 24.43 -17.39
C PRO A 3 -27.50 23.03 -17.35
N VAL A 4 -26.25 22.90 -17.81
CA VAL A 4 -25.44 21.69 -17.63
C VAL A 4 -25.04 21.63 -16.16
N VAL A 5 -25.58 20.67 -15.43
CA VAL A 5 -25.19 20.41 -14.04
C VAL A 5 -23.93 19.56 -14.07
N TYR A 6 -22.80 20.13 -13.65
CA TYR A 6 -21.56 19.38 -13.46
C TYR A 6 -21.51 18.86 -12.03
N TYR A 7 -21.45 17.53 -11.87
CA TYR A 7 -21.22 16.92 -10.57
C TYR A 7 -19.71 16.85 -10.32
N SER A 8 -19.22 17.50 -9.26
CA SER A 8 -17.80 17.50 -8.89
C SER A 8 -17.39 16.28 -8.05
N PHE A 9 -18.36 15.55 -7.49
CA PHE A 9 -18.13 14.36 -6.66
C PHE A 9 -19.18 13.29 -6.96
N ILE A 10 -18.75 12.22 -7.62
CA ILE A 10 -19.63 11.13 -8.08
C ILE A 10 -19.42 9.91 -7.19
N VAL A 11 -20.51 9.30 -6.74
CA VAL A 11 -20.49 8.14 -5.83
C VAL A 11 -21.06 6.92 -6.53
N THR A 12 -20.34 5.81 -6.47
CA THR A 12 -20.81 4.48 -6.89
C THR A 12 -21.07 3.64 -5.64
N ALA A 13 -22.29 3.12 -5.47
CA ALA A 13 -22.62 2.22 -4.38
C ALA A 13 -22.21 0.78 -4.73
N VAL A 14 -21.52 0.10 -3.81
CA VAL A 14 -21.02 -1.28 -3.98
C VAL A 14 -21.50 -2.12 -2.81
N GLN A 15 -21.90 -3.38 -3.06
CA GLN A 15 -22.38 -4.31 -2.03
C GLN A 15 -21.23 -5.03 -1.29
N ASP A 16 -20.05 -5.08 -1.87
CA ASP A 16 -18.84 -5.71 -1.33
C ASP A 16 -18.17 -4.78 -0.32
N VAL A 17 -18.72 -4.74 0.91
CA VAL A 17 -18.27 -3.85 1.98
C VAL A 17 -16.83 -4.18 2.39
N GLU A 18 -16.52 -5.48 2.56
CA GLU A 18 -15.19 -5.93 2.97
C GLU A 18 -14.14 -5.58 1.92
N GLY A 19 -14.46 -5.77 0.63
CA GLY A 19 -13.57 -5.42 -0.47
C GLY A 19 -13.27 -3.93 -0.51
N VAL A 20 -14.29 -3.08 -0.36
CA VAL A 20 -14.14 -1.61 -0.37
C VAL A 20 -13.27 -1.14 0.81
N GLU A 21 -13.54 -1.62 2.02
CA GLU A 21 -12.83 -1.19 3.23
C GLU A 21 -11.36 -1.66 3.24
N LEU A 22 -11.11 -2.90 2.82
CA LEU A 22 -9.75 -3.43 2.71
C LEU A 22 -8.95 -2.74 1.63
N CYS A 23 -9.57 -2.33 0.51
CA CYS A 23 -8.86 -1.53 -0.50
C CYS A 23 -8.34 -0.21 0.10
N GLY A 24 -9.19 0.52 0.82
CA GLY A 24 -8.83 1.79 1.45
C GLY A 24 -7.76 1.66 2.56
N THR A 25 -7.75 0.52 3.24
CA THR A 25 -6.77 0.21 4.29
C THR A 25 -5.42 -0.20 3.71
N LEU A 26 -5.41 -1.24 2.87
CA LEU A 26 -4.17 -1.88 2.40
C LEU A 26 -3.38 -1.03 1.41
N LYS A 27 -4.02 -0.11 0.67
CA LYS A 27 -3.33 0.81 -0.26
C LYS A 27 -2.23 1.62 0.43
N ASN A 28 -2.37 1.90 1.74
CA ASN A 28 -1.46 2.76 2.47
C ASN A 28 -0.10 2.08 2.65
N ILE A 29 -0.06 0.75 2.78
CA ILE A 29 1.18 -0.04 2.79
C ILE A 29 1.88 0.09 1.43
N VAL A 30 1.14 -0.05 0.34
CA VAL A 30 1.70 0.08 -1.02
C VAL A 30 2.20 1.50 -1.28
N ALA A 31 1.55 2.51 -0.71
CA ALA A 31 2.02 3.89 -0.79
C ALA A 31 3.33 4.14 -0.03
N ILE A 32 3.57 3.45 1.10
CA ILE A 32 4.89 3.45 1.74
C ILE A 32 5.92 2.85 0.79
N ALA A 33 5.66 1.68 0.20
CA ALA A 33 6.56 1.06 -0.77
C ALA A 33 6.87 1.99 -1.97
N ALA A 34 5.86 2.66 -2.52
CA ALA A 34 6.04 3.62 -3.61
C ALA A 34 6.90 4.83 -3.20
N GLY A 35 6.75 5.31 -1.95
CA GLY A 35 7.60 6.36 -1.40
C GLY A 35 9.05 5.91 -1.19
N LEU A 36 9.28 4.67 -0.74
CA LEU A 36 10.63 4.11 -0.65
C LEU A 36 11.33 4.09 -2.01
N VAL A 37 10.61 3.68 -3.06
CA VAL A 37 11.10 3.70 -4.45
C VAL A 37 11.47 5.12 -4.90
N ASP A 38 10.67 6.12 -4.54
CA ASP A 38 10.96 7.53 -4.83
C ASP A 38 12.21 8.01 -4.14
N GLY A 39 12.36 7.71 -2.84
CA GLY A 39 13.52 8.15 -2.08
C GLY A 39 14.83 7.44 -2.49
N LEU A 40 14.72 6.30 -3.18
CA LEU A 40 15.82 5.57 -3.79
C LEU A 40 16.07 5.94 -5.27
N GLU A 41 15.31 6.90 -5.81
CA GLU A 41 15.47 7.43 -7.18
C GLU A 41 15.39 6.36 -8.29
N MET A 42 14.61 5.29 -8.09
CA MET A 42 14.59 4.14 -9.01
C MET A 42 13.66 4.30 -10.24
N GLY A 43 12.99 5.45 -10.36
CA GLY A 43 12.16 5.82 -11.51
C GLY A 43 10.78 5.18 -11.61
N ASN A 44 10.03 5.62 -12.62
CA ASN A 44 8.60 5.32 -12.76
C ASN A 44 8.28 3.85 -13.05
N ASN A 45 9.12 3.14 -13.81
CA ASN A 45 8.87 1.74 -14.14
C ASN A 45 8.94 0.85 -12.89
N THR A 46 9.92 1.09 -12.02
CA THR A 46 10.06 0.40 -10.74
C THR A 46 8.86 0.68 -9.84
N LYS A 47 8.44 1.94 -9.75
CA LYS A 47 7.25 2.32 -8.97
C LYS A 47 5.99 1.64 -9.51
N ALA A 48 5.78 1.64 -10.82
CA ALA A 48 4.64 0.98 -11.45
C ALA A 48 4.64 -0.54 -11.17
N ALA A 49 5.81 -1.18 -11.17
CA ALA A 49 5.94 -2.59 -10.79
C ALA A 49 5.55 -2.83 -9.33
N ILE A 50 5.99 -1.98 -8.40
CA ILE A 50 5.62 -2.04 -6.98
C ILE A 50 4.11 -1.84 -6.79
N MET A 51 3.50 -0.86 -7.45
CA MET A 51 2.05 -0.64 -7.40
C MET A 51 1.27 -1.85 -7.91
N ARG A 52 1.74 -2.47 -9.00
CA ARG A 52 1.13 -3.69 -9.57
C ARG A 52 1.24 -4.89 -8.63
N ILE A 53 2.38 -5.07 -7.96
CA ILE A 53 2.58 -6.13 -6.96
C ILE A 53 1.68 -5.86 -5.75
N GLY A 54 1.67 -4.63 -5.26
CA GLY A 54 0.83 -4.22 -4.14
C GLY A 54 -0.65 -4.45 -4.40
N LEU A 55 -1.17 -4.07 -5.57
CA LEU A 55 -2.57 -4.35 -5.94
C LEU A 55 -2.89 -5.85 -5.93
N ARG A 56 -1.94 -6.70 -6.34
CA ARG A 56 -2.09 -8.16 -6.30
C ARG A 56 -2.15 -8.67 -4.85
N GLU A 57 -1.27 -8.20 -3.98
CA GLU A 57 -1.27 -8.57 -2.56
C GLU A 57 -2.50 -8.05 -1.82
N MET A 58 -2.95 -6.82 -2.12
CA MET A 58 -4.22 -6.29 -1.61
C MET A 58 -5.37 -7.24 -1.95
N LYS A 59 -5.48 -7.63 -3.23
CA LYS A 59 -6.51 -8.56 -3.69
C LYS A 59 -6.43 -9.93 -3.05
N ALA A 60 -5.23 -10.51 -3.00
CA ALA A 60 -5.03 -11.84 -2.43
C ALA A 60 -5.35 -11.86 -0.93
N LEU A 61 -4.92 -10.86 -0.16
CA LEU A 61 -5.17 -10.80 1.28
C LEU A 61 -6.66 -10.65 1.55
N SER A 62 -7.34 -9.75 0.83
CA SER A 62 -8.77 -9.54 1.02
C SER A 62 -9.58 -10.82 0.76
N LYS A 63 -9.24 -11.59 -0.28
CA LYS A 63 -9.94 -12.85 -0.60
C LYS A 63 -9.62 -13.97 0.38
N LEU A 64 -8.40 -13.99 0.96
CA LEU A 64 -8.06 -14.96 2.01
C LEU A 64 -8.78 -14.66 3.33
N LEU A 65 -9.01 -13.38 3.65
CA LEU A 65 -9.73 -12.98 4.86
C LEU A 65 -11.25 -13.12 4.68
N PHE A 66 -11.77 -12.80 3.49
CA PHE A 66 -13.21 -12.77 3.21
C PHE A 66 -13.52 -13.34 1.83
N SER A 67 -14.22 -14.47 1.81
CA SER A 67 -14.62 -15.14 0.56
C SER A 67 -15.67 -14.36 -0.24
N SER A 68 -16.31 -13.35 0.35
CA SER A 68 -17.29 -12.47 -0.31
C SER A 68 -16.65 -11.47 -1.28
N VAL A 69 -15.35 -11.19 -1.12
CA VAL A 69 -14.64 -10.15 -1.85
C VAL A 69 -14.59 -10.46 -3.34
N LYS A 70 -14.98 -9.48 -4.16
CA LYS A 70 -15.07 -9.59 -5.62
C LYS A 70 -13.88 -8.94 -6.30
N ASP A 71 -13.39 -9.59 -7.34
CA ASP A 71 -12.31 -9.06 -8.18
C ASP A 71 -12.67 -7.70 -8.79
N SER A 72 -13.95 -7.48 -9.13
CA SER A 72 -14.45 -6.22 -9.70
C SER A 72 -14.26 -5.02 -8.77
N THR A 73 -14.29 -5.22 -7.45
CA THR A 73 -14.18 -4.15 -6.45
C THR A 73 -12.81 -3.45 -6.51
N PHE A 74 -11.76 -4.15 -6.93
CA PHE A 74 -10.42 -3.57 -7.09
C PHE A 74 -10.31 -2.63 -8.30
N PHE A 75 -11.27 -2.69 -9.23
CA PHE A 75 -11.38 -1.77 -10.36
C PHE A 75 -12.28 -0.56 -10.08
N GLU A 76 -12.98 -0.55 -8.95
CA GLU A 76 -13.72 0.62 -8.48
C GLU A 76 -12.77 1.70 -7.92
N SER A 77 -13.32 2.88 -7.64
CA SER A 77 -12.56 4.03 -7.14
C SER A 77 -11.77 3.70 -5.86
N CYS A 78 -12.37 2.93 -4.93
CA CYS A 78 -11.72 2.52 -3.68
C CYS A 78 -10.47 1.67 -3.89
N GLY A 79 -10.36 0.95 -5.01
CA GLY A 79 -9.25 0.08 -5.34
C GLY A 79 -8.16 0.81 -6.11
N VAL A 80 -8.14 0.60 -7.43
CA VAL A 80 -7.04 1.06 -8.30
C VAL A 80 -6.88 2.58 -8.31
N ALA A 81 -7.96 3.36 -8.35
CA ALA A 81 -7.87 4.82 -8.43
C ALA A 81 -7.29 5.42 -7.14
N ASP A 82 -7.78 4.97 -5.99
CA ASP A 82 -7.29 5.42 -4.69
C ASP A 82 -5.85 4.95 -4.42
N LEU A 83 -5.50 3.74 -4.85
CA LEU A 83 -4.12 3.26 -4.82
C LEU A 83 -3.19 4.18 -5.63
N ILE A 84 -3.57 4.52 -6.87
CA ILE A 84 -2.77 5.38 -7.76
C ILE A 84 -2.58 6.76 -7.11
N THR A 85 -3.66 7.44 -6.71
CA THR A 85 -3.54 8.80 -6.14
C THR A 85 -2.70 8.80 -4.87
N THR A 86 -2.84 7.77 -4.03
CA THR A 86 -2.08 7.66 -2.79
C THR A 86 -0.59 7.38 -3.05
N CYS A 87 -0.25 6.55 -4.04
CA CYS A 87 1.13 6.25 -4.43
C CYS A 87 1.83 7.39 -5.18
N LEU A 88 1.09 8.35 -5.74
CA LEU A 88 1.65 9.50 -6.46
C LEU A 88 1.70 10.78 -5.61
N GLY A 89 0.73 11.00 -4.72
CA GLY A 89 0.60 12.25 -3.97
C GLY A 89 0.30 12.12 -2.48
N GLY A 90 0.12 10.90 -1.97
CA GLY A 90 -0.31 10.67 -0.58
C GLY A 90 0.77 10.99 0.47
N ARG A 91 0.32 11.25 1.70
CA ARG A 91 1.19 11.48 2.87
C ARG A 91 2.11 10.28 3.15
N ASN A 92 1.60 9.06 3.00
CA ASN A 92 2.37 7.81 3.11
C ASN A 92 3.57 7.82 2.16
N ARG A 93 3.33 8.10 0.88
CA ARG A 93 4.39 8.22 -0.12
C ARG A 93 5.40 9.31 0.24
N LYS A 94 4.93 10.51 0.61
CA LYS A 94 5.80 11.66 0.94
C LYS A 94 6.73 11.38 2.12
N VAL A 95 6.22 10.79 3.20
CA VAL A 95 7.02 10.49 4.39
C VAL A 95 7.98 9.32 4.14
N ALA A 96 7.54 8.28 3.44
CA ALA A 96 8.41 7.15 3.09
C ALA A 96 9.54 7.56 2.11
N GLU A 97 9.29 8.51 1.21
CA GLU A 97 10.33 9.12 0.38
C GLU A 97 11.40 9.81 1.24
N ALA A 98 10.97 10.62 2.22
CA ALA A 98 11.90 11.28 3.12
C ALA A 98 12.68 10.27 3.98
N PHE A 99 12.02 9.21 4.45
CA PHE A 99 12.66 8.12 5.19
C PHE A 99 13.78 7.46 4.37
N ALA A 100 13.49 7.08 3.12
CA ALA A 100 14.48 6.47 2.23
C ALA A 100 15.63 7.42 1.85
N LYS A 101 15.36 8.72 1.63
CA LYS A 101 16.39 9.74 1.38
C LYS A 101 17.36 9.93 2.54
N ASN A 102 16.90 9.67 3.77
CA ASN A 102 17.74 9.68 4.97
C ASN A 102 18.36 8.29 5.26
N GLY A 103 18.34 7.37 4.29
CA GLY A 103 18.92 6.02 4.43
C GLY A 103 18.19 5.13 5.44
N GLY A 104 16.97 5.49 5.86
CA GLY A 104 16.22 4.79 6.90
C GLY A 104 16.74 5.02 8.33
N THR A 105 17.56 6.05 8.54
CA THR A 105 18.15 6.35 9.86
C THR A 105 17.22 7.15 10.77
N ARG A 106 16.26 7.88 10.20
CA ARG A 106 15.22 8.63 10.93
C ARG A 106 14.01 7.73 11.15
N SER A 107 13.36 7.84 12.30
CA SER A 107 12.12 7.10 12.54
C SER A 107 10.96 7.67 11.72
N PHE A 108 9.96 6.84 11.44
CA PHE A 108 8.72 7.31 10.82
C PHE A 108 7.94 8.27 11.73
N ASP A 109 8.06 8.14 13.05
CA ASP A 109 7.40 9.03 14.02
C ASP A 109 7.99 10.45 13.98
N ASP A 110 9.32 10.57 13.89
CA ASP A 110 9.98 11.88 13.77
C ASP A 110 9.58 12.58 12.47
N LEU A 111 9.56 11.83 11.37
CA LEU A 111 9.18 12.36 10.06
C LEU A 111 7.68 12.70 10.00
N GLU A 112 6.81 11.92 10.65
CA GLU A 112 5.39 12.26 10.81
C GLU A 112 5.24 13.60 11.54
N ALA A 113 5.87 13.75 12.70
CA ALA A 113 5.76 14.95 13.53
C ALA A 113 6.24 16.20 12.79
N GLU A 114 7.34 16.08 12.04
CA GLU A 114 7.90 17.19 11.25
C GLU A 114 7.04 17.54 10.03
N MET A 115 6.58 16.53 9.28
CA MET A 115 6.07 16.74 7.92
C MET A 115 4.55 16.87 7.84
N LEU A 116 3.81 16.35 8.83
CA LEU A 116 2.35 16.15 8.72
C LEU A 116 1.51 17.09 9.58
N GLN A 117 2.12 18.00 10.35
CA GLN A 117 1.41 19.06 11.11
C GLN A 117 0.26 18.50 11.97
N GLY A 118 0.49 17.38 12.66
CA GLY A 118 -0.49 16.71 13.51
C GLY A 118 -1.39 15.68 12.81
N GLN A 119 -1.30 15.53 11.49
CA GLN A 119 -1.98 14.43 10.78
C GLN A 119 -1.22 13.11 10.94
N LYS A 120 -1.94 11.98 10.96
CA LYS A 120 -1.39 10.64 11.18
C LYS A 120 -1.02 9.90 9.89
N LEU A 121 0.08 9.14 9.96
CA LEU A 121 0.63 8.28 8.94
C LEU A 121 0.14 6.84 9.13
N GLN A 122 -0.98 6.51 8.50
CA GLN A 122 -1.64 5.21 8.70
C GLN A 122 -0.85 4.03 8.09
N GLY A 123 -0.02 4.25 7.06
CA GLY A 123 0.62 3.15 6.34
C GLY A 123 1.55 2.29 7.19
N VAL A 124 2.24 2.88 8.18
CA VAL A 124 3.16 2.17 9.07
C VAL A 124 2.39 1.31 10.07
N SER A 125 1.34 1.86 10.71
CA SER A 125 0.51 1.08 11.64
C SER A 125 -0.25 -0.03 10.92
N THR A 126 -0.80 0.24 9.73
CA THR A 126 -1.46 -0.78 8.90
C THR A 126 -0.48 -1.88 8.48
N ALA A 127 0.76 -1.54 8.11
CA ALA A 127 1.78 -2.55 7.78
C ALA A 127 2.09 -3.47 8.98
N LYS A 128 2.16 -2.91 10.19
CA LYS A 128 2.34 -3.69 11.43
C LYS A 128 1.17 -4.64 11.68
N GLU A 129 -0.06 -4.15 11.65
CA GLU A 129 -1.27 -4.96 11.88
C GLU A 129 -1.39 -6.09 10.86
N VAL A 130 -1.14 -5.79 9.57
CA VAL A 130 -1.14 -6.79 8.51
C VAL A 130 -0.02 -7.81 8.73
N TYR A 131 1.20 -7.37 9.06
CA TYR A 131 2.31 -8.28 9.36
C TYR A 131 1.97 -9.23 10.50
N GLU A 132 1.35 -8.74 11.58
CA GLU A 132 0.90 -9.56 12.70
C GLU A 132 -0.11 -10.62 12.23
N VAL A 133 -1.12 -10.25 11.45
CA VAL A 133 -2.09 -11.21 10.89
C VAL A 133 -1.38 -12.26 10.03
N LEU A 134 -0.48 -11.84 9.14
CA LEU A 134 0.27 -12.72 8.25
C LEU A 134 1.15 -13.70 9.03
N SER A 135 1.83 -13.21 10.07
CA SER A 135 2.69 -14.01 10.95
C SER A 135 1.88 -15.09 11.68
N HIS A 136 0.78 -14.72 12.34
CA HIS A 136 -0.07 -15.67 13.06
C HIS A 136 -0.71 -16.74 12.15
N ARG A 137 -0.93 -16.40 10.88
CA ARG A 137 -1.51 -17.30 9.88
C ARG A 137 -0.47 -18.13 9.13
N GLY A 138 0.83 -17.85 9.29
CA GLY A 138 1.89 -18.47 8.49
C GLY A 138 1.88 -18.05 7.02
N TRP A 139 1.44 -16.82 6.72
CA TRP A 139 1.24 -16.29 5.37
C TRP A 139 2.31 -15.28 4.94
N LEU A 140 3.33 -14.99 5.74
CA LEU A 140 4.35 -13.98 5.42
C LEU A 140 4.99 -14.16 4.02
N GLU A 141 5.29 -15.41 3.64
CA GLU A 141 5.89 -15.72 2.33
C GLU A 141 4.94 -15.47 1.14
N LEU A 142 3.62 -15.46 1.38
CA LEU A 142 2.60 -15.17 0.37
C LEU A 142 2.42 -13.66 0.14
N PHE A 143 2.80 -12.83 1.11
CA PHE A 143 2.58 -11.36 1.12
C PHE A 143 3.89 -10.59 1.33
N PRO A 144 4.81 -10.77 0.40
CA PRO A 144 6.18 -10.34 0.55
C PRO A 144 6.40 -8.83 0.50
N LEU A 145 5.64 -8.10 -0.32
CA LEU A 145 5.76 -6.65 -0.37
C LEU A 145 5.28 -6.08 0.97
N PHE A 146 4.14 -6.55 1.48
CA PHE A 146 3.63 -6.14 2.79
C PHE A 146 4.61 -6.48 3.91
N ALA A 147 5.16 -7.69 3.91
CA ALA A 147 6.17 -8.10 4.88
C ALA A 147 7.42 -7.20 4.82
N THR A 148 7.96 -6.99 3.62
CA THR A 148 9.16 -6.16 3.42
C THR A 148 8.94 -4.70 3.85
N VAL A 149 7.76 -4.14 3.58
CA VAL A 149 7.43 -2.77 4.05
C VAL A 149 7.47 -2.69 5.57
N HIS A 150 6.92 -3.67 6.27
CA HIS A 150 6.97 -3.70 7.74
C HIS A 150 8.41 -3.83 8.25
N GLU A 151 9.18 -4.78 7.73
CA GLU A 151 10.58 -5.02 8.14
C GLU A 151 11.48 -3.80 7.89
N ILE A 152 11.24 -3.04 6.82
CA ILE A 152 11.91 -1.76 6.58
C ILE A 152 11.47 -0.72 7.61
N ALA A 153 10.16 -0.63 7.90
CA ALA A 153 9.63 0.39 8.80
C ALA A 153 10.14 0.25 10.24
N ILE A 154 10.43 -0.97 10.70
CA ILE A 154 11.00 -1.23 12.02
C ILE A 154 12.54 -1.29 12.04
N GLY A 155 13.19 -1.09 10.89
CA GLY A 155 14.64 -1.02 10.76
C GLY A 155 15.38 -2.37 10.70
N HIS A 156 14.66 -3.49 10.54
CA HIS A 156 15.28 -4.80 10.31
C HIS A 156 15.88 -4.94 8.90
N LEU A 157 15.24 -4.31 7.91
CA LEU A 157 15.73 -4.26 6.53
C LEU A 157 16.05 -2.81 6.11
N PRO A 158 17.11 -2.60 5.30
CA PRO A 158 17.40 -1.27 4.78
C PRO A 158 16.44 -0.93 3.62
N PRO A 159 16.18 0.36 3.33
CA PRO A 159 15.25 0.78 2.26
C PRO A 159 15.45 0.08 0.89
N PRO A 160 16.70 -0.16 0.39
CA PRO A 160 16.91 -0.87 -0.87
C PRO A 160 16.38 -2.31 -0.92
N ALA A 161 15.99 -2.90 0.21
CA ALA A 161 15.36 -4.22 0.24
C ALA A 161 13.99 -4.25 -0.48
N ILE A 162 13.33 -3.09 -0.65
CA ILE A 162 11.99 -3.00 -1.26
C ILE A 162 11.89 -3.59 -2.68
N VAL A 163 13.01 -3.71 -3.39
CA VAL A 163 13.08 -4.27 -4.76
C VAL A 163 13.79 -5.62 -4.84
N LYS A 164 14.36 -6.12 -3.74
CA LYS A 164 15.14 -7.37 -3.72
C LYS A 164 14.29 -8.64 -3.65
N TYR A 165 12.97 -8.50 -3.74
CA TYR A 165 12.02 -9.58 -3.48
C TYR A 165 11.95 -10.67 -4.59
N SER A 166 12.66 -10.52 -5.70
CA SER A 166 12.50 -11.39 -6.88
C SER A 166 13.31 -12.69 -6.86
N GLU A 167 13.22 -13.56 -5.84
CA GLU A 167 13.76 -14.94 -5.98
C GLU A 167 12.93 -16.06 -5.33
N HIS A 168 12.05 -15.79 -4.37
CA HIS A 168 11.18 -16.82 -3.81
C HIS A 168 9.81 -16.72 -4.45
N LYS A 169 9.61 -17.42 -5.57
CA LYS A 169 8.33 -17.50 -6.29
C LYS A 169 7.31 -18.19 -5.37
N PRO A 170 6.36 -17.49 -4.71
CA PRO A 170 5.28 -18.19 -4.07
C PRO A 170 4.40 -18.72 -5.20
N MET A 171 4.15 -20.02 -5.23
CA MET A 171 3.07 -20.59 -6.04
C MET A 171 1.74 -20.07 -5.49
N LEU A 172 1.41 -18.81 -5.79
CA LEU A 172 0.07 -18.25 -5.64
C LEU A 172 -0.80 -18.84 -6.78
N SER A 173 -1.02 -20.15 -6.72
CA SER A 173 -2.12 -20.84 -7.39
C SER A 173 -3.31 -21.01 -6.44
N LEU A 174 -3.36 -20.22 -5.37
CA LEU A 174 -4.42 -20.22 -4.36
C LEU A 174 -5.36 -19.00 -4.53
N VAL A 175 -5.77 -18.73 -5.77
CA VAL A 175 -7.10 -18.16 -6.08
C VAL A 175 -7.49 -18.52 -7.51
#